data_AF-B3RL42-F1
#
_entry.id   AF-B3RL42-F1
#
_cell.length_a   1.000
_cell.length_b   1.000
_cell.length_c   1.000
_cell.angle_alpha   90.00
_cell.angle_beta   90.00
_cell.angle_gamma   90.00
#
_symmetry.space_group_name_H-M   'P 1'
#
loop_
_entity.id
_entity.type
_entity.pdbx_description
1 polymer ?
#
loop_
_entity_poly.entity_id
_entity_poly.type
_entity_poly.pdbx_seq_one_letter_code
_entity_poly.pdbx_strand_id
1 'polypeptide(L)'
;MSQTSSVQGPRVVDLTDNNSDRASDEYTNESTETESEEDDVSDNQGNRQQEETNQLPQASAEKSNESDGDICSICFEPFSNSGDHRLSCLKCGHLFGFGCISKWLNGKKGNSAKCPQCNALSKKSDIRILFAKSIKVIDTTERDRAVEDWKRERMLRLAAEQHVEQLKLVNKEYERKIAQEDERNVGKHQGQSASSSKGNLYENSPKKAKLMPSGYHYKTTVQISQQGNCRVMAFDVCSANLLVSKPSQNRLFPGFGIVKISSLDVRNPFFLKLHNKDIRDLKFNQSGDNLLLSASLDKTLKITSMSTDNVVQT
;
A
#
# COMPACT_ATOMS: atom_id res chain seq x y z
N MET A 1 -59.88 16.52 37.11
CA MET A 1 -59.96 15.37 36.16
C MET A 1 -59.70 15.95 34.78
N SER A 2 -58.70 15.52 34.01
CA SER A 2 -57.68 14.49 34.30
C SER A 2 -56.34 14.75 33.59
N GLN A 3 -55.26 14.34 34.26
CA GLN A 3 -53.90 14.01 33.81
C GLN A 3 -53.44 14.43 32.40
N THR A 4 -52.36 15.21 32.35
CA THR A 4 -51.46 15.35 31.19
C THR A 4 -50.49 14.16 31.11
N SER A 5 -50.37 13.52 29.94
CA SER A 5 -49.44 12.40 29.71
C SER A 5 -48.06 12.87 29.24
N SER A 6 -47.02 12.59 30.03
CA SER A 6 -45.62 12.85 29.64
C SER A 6 -45.06 11.70 28.80
N VAL A 7 -44.43 12.02 27.67
CA VAL A 7 -43.70 11.04 26.84
C VAL A 7 -42.22 11.07 27.23
N GLN A 8 -41.65 9.92 27.60
CA GLN A 8 -40.21 9.77 27.84
C GLN A 8 -39.51 9.26 26.58
N GLY A 9 -38.43 9.93 26.18
CA GLY A 9 -37.54 9.47 25.11
C GLY A 9 -36.57 8.37 25.60
N PRO A 10 -35.96 7.61 24.68
CA PRO A 10 -34.99 6.56 25.02
C PRO A 10 -33.72 7.14 25.66
N ARG A 11 -33.08 6.32 26.49
CA ARG A 11 -32.00 6.71 27.41
C ARG A 11 -30.63 6.43 26.78
N VAL A 12 -29.77 7.43 26.72
CA VAL A 12 -28.36 7.25 26.35
C VAL A 12 -27.66 6.43 27.44
N VAL A 13 -26.78 5.51 27.03
CA VAL A 13 -25.89 4.77 27.93
C VAL A 13 -24.44 5.11 27.60
N ASP A 14 -23.80 5.85 28.50
CA ASP A 14 -22.34 5.97 28.52
C ASP A 14 -21.72 4.63 28.95
N LEU A 15 -20.59 4.30 28.33
CA LEU A 15 -19.72 3.18 28.74
C LEU A 15 -18.29 3.70 28.85
N THR A 16 -18.01 4.32 30.00
CA THR A 16 -16.65 4.68 30.41
C THR A 16 -15.97 3.53 31.14
N ASP A 17 -14.65 3.51 31.01
CA ASP A 17 -13.67 2.95 31.94
C ASP A 17 -13.45 1.42 32.01
N ASN A 18 -12.23 1.08 31.57
CA ASN A 18 -11.26 0.24 32.28
C ASN A 18 -11.62 -1.22 32.57
N ASN A 19 -10.89 -2.11 31.90
CA ASN A 19 -10.09 -3.07 32.67
C ASN A 19 -8.65 -3.12 32.14
N SER A 20 -7.68 -3.05 33.05
CA SER A 20 -6.25 -3.18 32.77
C SER A 20 -5.75 -4.47 33.38
N ASP A 21 -5.26 -5.42 32.58
CA ASP A 21 -4.43 -6.49 33.14
C ASP A 21 -3.42 -7.08 32.15
N ARG A 22 -2.45 -7.84 32.68
CA ARG A 22 -1.22 -8.25 31.99
C ARG A 22 -1.25 -9.66 31.43
N ALA A 23 -0.88 -9.81 30.16
CA ALA A 23 -0.31 -11.02 29.55
C ALA A 23 0.53 -10.55 28.33
N SER A 24 1.85 -10.40 28.47
CA SER A 24 2.90 -11.44 28.36
C SER A 24 3.36 -11.67 26.91
N ASP A 25 4.59 -11.25 26.60
CA ASP A 25 5.22 -11.43 25.29
C ASP A 25 5.42 -12.92 24.95
N GLU A 26 5.00 -13.35 23.76
CA GLU A 26 5.43 -14.62 23.19
C GLU A 26 5.74 -14.46 21.69
N TYR A 27 7.04 -14.28 21.39
CA TYR A 27 7.57 -14.21 20.03
C TYR A 27 7.67 -15.64 19.44
N THR A 28 6.64 -16.09 18.73
CA THR A 28 6.72 -17.30 17.89
C THR A 28 7.17 -16.93 16.48
N ASN A 29 8.49 -17.00 16.26
CA ASN A 29 9.09 -16.89 14.93
C ASN A 29 9.16 -18.28 14.26
N GLU A 30 8.13 -18.63 13.50
CA GLU A 30 8.10 -19.87 12.72
C GLU A 30 8.33 -19.56 11.23
N SER A 31 9.58 -19.74 10.79
CA SER A 31 9.99 -19.69 9.39
C SER A 31 10.41 -21.10 8.97
N THR A 32 9.73 -21.67 7.97
CA THR A 32 10.14 -22.93 7.34
C THR A 32 9.66 -22.95 5.89
N GLU A 33 10.52 -23.36 4.96
CA GLU A 33 10.21 -23.42 3.53
C GLU A 33 9.47 -24.71 3.15
N THR A 34 8.81 -24.67 1.97
CA THR A 34 8.71 -25.84 1.08
C THR A 34 8.81 -25.36 -0.38
N GLU A 35 9.89 -25.75 -1.06
CA GLU A 35 10.10 -25.61 -2.51
C GLU A 35 9.51 -26.82 -3.27
N SER A 36 9.25 -26.70 -4.59
CA SER A 36 8.91 -27.82 -5.49
C SER A 36 8.96 -27.45 -7.00
N GLU A 37 9.56 -28.30 -7.84
CA GLU A 37 9.65 -28.25 -9.34
C GLU A 37 9.06 -29.57 -9.93
N GLU A 38 8.92 -29.88 -11.23
CA GLU A 38 9.35 -29.37 -12.58
C GLU A 38 8.07 -29.09 -13.45
N ASP A 39 7.97 -28.94 -14.79
CA ASP A 39 8.88 -28.86 -15.98
C ASP A 39 9.53 -27.45 -16.13
N ASP A 40 10.44 -27.07 -17.06
CA ASP A 40 11.00 -27.52 -18.36
C ASP A 40 10.26 -27.21 -19.70
N VAL A 41 11.04 -26.72 -20.68
CA VAL A 41 11.12 -27.11 -22.12
C VAL A 41 12.03 -26.13 -22.91
N SER A 42 13.30 -26.52 -23.06
CA SER A 42 14.24 -26.33 -24.19
C SER A 42 14.51 -24.96 -24.89
N ASP A 43 15.81 -24.63 -24.94
CA ASP A 43 16.61 -24.17 -26.09
C ASP A 43 16.24 -22.96 -26.97
N ASN A 44 17.20 -22.01 -27.05
CA ASN A 44 18.08 -21.95 -28.23
C ASN A 44 19.46 -21.35 -27.89
N GLN A 45 20.52 -21.80 -28.56
CA GLN A 45 21.91 -21.42 -28.28
C GLN A 45 22.40 -20.25 -29.16
N GLY A 46 23.16 -19.31 -28.59
CA GLY A 46 23.64 -18.10 -29.26
C GLY A 46 25.09 -17.74 -28.93
N ASN A 47 26.04 -18.63 -29.22
CA ASN A 47 27.45 -18.46 -28.89
C ASN A 47 28.13 -17.32 -29.69
N ARG A 48 28.71 -16.34 -28.99
CA ARG A 48 29.82 -15.50 -29.49
C ARG A 48 30.80 -15.17 -28.36
N GLN A 49 32.09 -15.29 -28.65
CA GLN A 49 33.18 -15.14 -27.69
C GLN A 49 33.81 -13.74 -27.75
N GLN A 50 34.31 -13.31 -26.58
CA GLN A 50 35.50 -12.46 -26.34
C GLN A 50 35.69 -11.15 -27.14
N GLU A 51 35.94 -10.06 -26.41
CA GLU A 51 37.31 -9.53 -26.29
C GLU A 51 37.46 -8.66 -25.02
N GLU A 52 38.61 -8.75 -24.36
CA GLU A 52 38.95 -7.91 -23.20
C GLU A 52 39.65 -6.62 -23.66
N THR A 53 39.20 -5.45 -23.19
CA THR A 53 40.03 -4.23 -23.24
C THR A 53 40.02 -3.48 -21.91
N ASN A 54 41.19 -3.41 -21.27
CA ASN A 54 41.41 -2.64 -20.05
C ASN A 54 41.33 -1.14 -20.32
N GLN A 55 40.27 -0.45 -19.89
CA GLN A 55 40.25 1.00 -19.73
C GLN A 55 39.51 1.40 -18.45
N LEU A 56 40.16 2.24 -17.64
CA LEU A 56 39.63 2.80 -16.39
C LEU A 56 38.81 4.07 -16.68
N PRO A 57 37.49 4.12 -16.39
CA PRO A 57 36.74 5.36 -16.40
C PRO A 57 36.96 6.11 -15.09
N GLN A 58 37.77 7.17 -15.11
CA GLN A 58 37.79 8.13 -14.01
C GLN A 58 36.55 9.05 -14.08
N ALA A 59 36.10 9.49 -12.89
CA ALA A 59 35.19 10.62 -12.69
C ALA A 59 33.79 10.55 -13.35
N SER A 60 32.89 9.74 -12.76
CA SER A 60 31.51 10.19 -12.55
C SER A 60 31.39 10.72 -11.12
N ALA A 61 31.62 12.03 -10.94
CA ALA A 61 31.34 12.71 -9.68
C ALA A 61 29.82 12.85 -9.49
N GLU A 62 29.18 11.77 -9.05
CA GLU A 62 27.79 11.82 -8.59
C GLU A 62 27.67 12.86 -7.47
N LYS A 63 26.60 13.67 -7.54
CA LYS A 63 26.44 14.85 -6.69
C LYS A 63 26.61 14.49 -5.22
N SER A 64 27.71 14.94 -4.62
CA SER A 64 27.90 14.90 -3.19
C SER A 64 26.90 15.85 -2.55
N ASN A 65 25.78 15.31 -2.06
CA ASN A 65 25.11 15.89 -0.92
C ASN A 65 26.18 16.08 0.16
N GLU A 66 26.37 17.31 0.63
CA GLU A 66 27.46 17.67 1.56
C GLU A 66 27.26 16.91 2.87
N SER A 67 28.03 15.83 3.03
CA SER A 67 27.91 14.88 4.13
C SER A 67 29.16 14.92 4.98
N ASP A 68 29.15 15.82 5.96
CA ASP A 68 30.21 15.98 6.97
C ASP A 68 30.52 14.69 7.75
N GLY A 69 29.68 13.66 7.63
CA GLY A 69 29.86 12.33 8.25
C GLY A 69 31.11 11.57 7.79
N ASP A 70 31.68 11.89 6.62
CA ASP A 70 32.93 11.30 6.12
C ASP A 70 34.18 12.21 6.39
N ILE A 71 34.06 13.27 7.21
CA ILE A 71 35.12 14.27 7.49
C ILE A 71 35.57 14.27 8.97
N CYS A 72 36.88 14.44 9.21
CA CYS A 72 37.43 14.55 10.57
C CYS A 72 37.30 15.96 11.18
N SER A 73 36.48 16.09 12.23
CA SER A 73 36.26 17.34 13.01
C SER A 73 37.47 17.92 13.79
N ILE A 74 38.71 17.45 13.54
CA ILE A 74 39.95 18.00 14.11
C ILE A 74 40.79 18.75 13.06
N CYS A 75 40.80 18.30 11.81
CA CYS A 75 41.57 18.91 10.71
C CYS A 75 40.72 19.25 9.47
N PHE A 76 39.45 18.84 9.44
CA PHE A 76 38.49 19.05 8.34
C PHE A 76 38.88 18.35 7.03
N GLU A 77 39.70 17.29 7.13
CA GLU A 77 40.07 16.41 6.01
C GLU A 77 39.16 15.16 5.98
N PRO A 78 38.86 14.57 4.81
CA PRO A 78 38.12 13.31 4.71
C PRO A 78 38.86 12.13 5.35
N PHE A 79 38.13 11.20 5.97
CA PHE A 79 38.72 10.01 6.58
C PHE A 79 39.41 9.09 5.55
N SER A 80 40.60 8.57 5.88
CA SER A 80 41.25 7.57 5.03
C SER A 80 40.79 6.14 5.37
N ASN A 81 40.86 5.24 4.38
CA ASN A 81 40.58 3.81 4.58
C ASN A 81 41.75 3.05 5.25
N SER A 82 42.92 3.68 5.37
CA SER A 82 44.20 3.11 5.77
C SER A 82 45.17 4.21 6.25
N GLY A 83 46.28 3.84 6.91
CA GLY A 83 47.28 4.80 7.40
C GLY A 83 46.84 5.61 8.62
N ASP A 84 47.53 6.73 8.87
CA ASP A 84 47.38 7.53 10.10
C ASP A 84 46.04 8.29 10.20
N HIS A 85 45.48 8.78 9.10
CA HIS A 85 44.20 9.52 9.12
C HIS A 85 42.95 8.60 9.10
N ARG A 86 43.12 7.33 9.49
CA ARG A 86 42.05 6.34 9.39
C ARG A 86 40.90 6.62 10.34
N LEU A 87 39.67 6.42 9.87
CA LEU A 87 38.46 6.53 10.69
C LEU A 87 38.58 5.75 12.00
N SER A 88 38.28 6.42 13.12
CA SER A 88 38.27 5.85 14.46
C SER A 88 37.21 6.50 15.34
N CYS A 89 36.76 5.81 16.39
CA CYS A 89 35.85 6.34 17.39
C CYS A 89 36.43 6.28 18.79
N LEU A 90 35.93 7.15 19.69
CA LEU A 90 36.16 7.05 21.12
C LEU A 90 35.09 6.18 21.80
N LYS A 91 35.29 5.83 23.08
CA LYS A 91 34.25 5.19 23.92
C LYS A 91 32.93 5.96 23.95
N CYS A 92 32.95 7.29 23.76
CA CYS A 92 31.78 8.14 23.67
C CYS A 92 31.19 8.26 22.24
N GLY A 93 31.47 7.32 21.34
CA GLY A 93 30.86 7.21 19.99
C GLY A 93 31.43 8.15 18.92
N HIS A 94 31.84 9.37 19.29
CA HIS A 94 32.33 10.41 18.39
C HIS A 94 33.53 9.99 17.52
N LEU A 95 33.53 10.45 16.27
CA LEU A 95 34.39 9.99 15.16
C LEU A 95 35.53 10.96 14.83
N PHE A 96 36.74 10.44 14.63
CA PHE A 96 37.95 11.20 14.33
C PHE A 96 38.96 10.37 13.52
N GLY A 97 39.84 11.01 12.76
CA GLY A 97 41.02 10.37 12.18
C GLY A 97 42.00 9.96 13.29
N PHE A 98 42.44 8.70 13.27
CA PHE A 98 43.20 8.04 14.34
C PHE A 98 44.41 8.86 14.82
N GLY A 99 45.24 9.32 13.89
CA GLY A 99 46.42 10.13 14.17
C GLY A 99 46.07 11.50 14.77
N CYS A 100 44.96 12.12 14.34
CA CYS A 100 44.50 13.40 14.86
C CYS A 100 44.02 13.27 16.31
N ILE A 101 43.17 12.29 16.63
CA ILE A 101 42.71 12.08 18.01
C ILE A 101 43.82 11.53 18.93
N SER A 102 44.72 10.68 18.41
CA SER A 102 45.91 10.23 19.13
C SER A 102 46.81 11.43 19.51
N LYS A 103 47.11 12.34 18.58
CA LYS A 103 47.87 13.58 18.84
C LYS A 103 47.15 14.46 19.88
N TRP A 104 45.84 14.67 19.73
CA TRP A 104 45.01 15.47 20.66
C TRP A 104 45.04 14.94 22.11
N LEU A 105 44.89 13.63 22.30
CA LEU A 105 44.92 13.03 23.65
C LEU A 105 46.32 13.00 24.25
N ASN A 106 47.39 12.89 23.45
CA ASN A 106 48.77 12.92 23.93
C ASN A 106 49.26 14.35 24.28
N GLY A 107 48.71 15.39 23.64
CA GLY A 107 49.16 16.77 23.84
C GLY A 107 48.83 17.38 25.20
N LYS A 108 47.77 16.90 25.88
CA LYS A 108 47.29 17.44 27.16
C LYS A 108 48.03 16.86 28.35
N LYS A 109 49.28 17.28 28.56
CA LYS A 109 50.01 17.03 29.83
C LYS A 109 49.29 17.70 31.00
N GLY A 110 49.11 16.95 32.10
CA GLY A 110 48.78 17.51 33.41
C GLY A 110 47.30 17.55 33.81
N ASN A 111 46.34 17.32 32.91
CA ASN A 111 44.95 17.10 33.32
C ASN A 111 44.16 16.26 32.32
N SER A 112 43.11 15.59 32.80
CA SER A 112 42.38 14.51 32.09
C SER A 112 42.10 14.81 30.60
N ALA A 113 42.59 13.94 29.72
CA ALA A 113 42.33 14.04 28.29
C ALA A 113 40.86 13.76 27.97
N LYS A 114 40.32 14.49 26.98
CA LYS A 114 38.87 14.60 26.72
C LYS A 114 38.57 14.59 25.22
N CYS A 115 37.44 13.99 24.88
CA CYS A 115 36.84 14.05 23.54
C CYS A 115 36.68 15.52 23.10
N PRO A 116 37.14 15.92 21.90
CA PRO A 116 36.94 17.28 21.37
C PRO A 116 35.48 17.74 21.34
N GLN A 117 34.56 16.83 21.00
CA GLN A 117 33.18 17.17 20.63
C GLN A 117 32.20 17.16 21.81
N CYS A 118 32.42 16.31 22.83
CA CYS A 118 31.50 16.18 23.97
C CYS A 118 32.17 16.31 25.35
N ASN A 119 33.47 16.64 25.41
CA ASN A 119 34.26 16.78 26.65
C ASN A 119 34.30 15.57 27.61
N ALA A 120 33.73 14.42 27.22
CA ALA A 120 33.82 13.17 27.97
C ALA A 120 35.29 12.74 28.14
N LEU A 121 35.62 12.14 29.29
CA LEU A 121 36.98 11.65 29.56
C LEU A 121 37.35 10.56 28.54
N SER A 122 38.58 10.59 28.03
CA SER A 122 39.05 9.64 27.01
C SER A 122 40.56 9.48 27.07
N LYS A 123 41.03 8.23 27.09
CA LYS A 123 42.45 7.84 27.08
C LYS A 123 42.83 7.31 25.70
N LYS A 124 44.14 7.22 25.40
CA LYS A 124 44.61 6.62 24.13
C LYS A 124 44.15 5.17 23.93
N SER A 125 43.93 4.43 25.02
CA SER A 125 43.32 3.08 25.06
C SER A 125 41.86 3.03 24.63
N ASP A 126 41.20 4.17 24.51
CA ASP A 126 39.76 4.26 24.28
C ASP A 126 39.42 4.57 22.82
N ILE A 127 40.45 4.73 21.97
CA ILE A 127 40.36 4.88 20.52
C ILE A 127 40.18 3.49 19.90
N ARG A 128 39.13 3.30 19.10
CA ARG A 128 38.90 2.09 18.29
C ARG A 128 38.90 2.47 16.81
N ILE A 129 39.75 1.83 16.02
CA ILE A 129 39.76 1.99 14.55
C ILE A 129 38.51 1.32 13.98
N LEU A 130 37.83 1.99 13.04
CA LEU A 130 36.68 1.45 12.33
C LEU A 130 37.08 1.05 10.91
N PHE A 131 36.50 -0.05 10.43
CA PHE A 131 36.74 -0.60 9.10
C PHE A 131 35.44 -0.46 8.29
N ALA A 132 35.21 0.73 7.72
CA ALA A 132 34.03 1.08 6.94
C ALA A 132 34.43 1.62 5.56
N LYS A 133 33.52 1.54 4.57
CA LYS A 133 33.72 2.06 3.21
C LYS A 133 33.31 3.55 3.07
N SER A 134 32.29 3.95 3.82
CA SER A 134 31.77 5.32 4.03
C SER A 134 30.80 5.23 5.22
N ILE A 135 30.61 6.31 5.98
CA ILE A 135 29.57 6.40 7.01
C ILE A 135 28.52 7.42 6.58
N LYS A 136 27.29 6.94 6.40
CA LYS A 136 26.12 7.77 6.08
C LYS A 136 25.08 7.64 7.17
N VAL A 137 24.80 8.75 7.84
CA VAL A 137 23.62 8.89 8.69
C VAL A 137 22.45 9.23 7.77
N ILE A 138 21.42 8.40 7.77
CA ILE A 138 20.18 8.60 7.01
C ILE A 138 19.09 8.88 8.04
N ASP A 139 18.36 9.98 7.89
CA ASP A 139 17.16 10.21 8.68
C ASP A 139 16.04 9.28 8.18
N THR A 140 15.64 8.32 9.02
CA THR A 140 14.54 7.40 8.74
C THR A 140 13.23 7.82 9.42
N THR A 141 13.21 8.94 10.16
CA THR A 141 12.09 9.32 11.05
C THR A 141 10.74 9.39 10.33
N GLU A 142 10.70 9.95 9.12
CA GLU A 142 9.46 10.03 8.32
C GLU A 142 9.00 8.65 7.81
N ARG A 143 9.95 7.84 7.33
CA ARG A 143 9.70 6.45 6.89
C ARG A 143 9.15 5.60 8.03
N ASP A 144 9.74 5.72 9.21
CA ASP A 144 9.43 4.89 10.36
C ASP A 144 8.04 5.22 10.92
N ARG A 145 7.69 6.53 10.99
CA ARG A 145 6.31 6.99 11.26
C ARG A 145 5.31 6.45 10.24
N ALA A 146 5.62 6.56 8.94
CA ALA A 146 4.72 6.07 7.89
C ALA A 146 4.48 4.55 7.97
N VAL A 147 5.48 3.77 8.39
CA VAL A 147 5.34 2.32 8.65
C VAL A 147 4.48 2.05 9.89
N GLU A 148 4.60 2.84 10.96
CA GLU A 148 3.74 2.72 12.15
C GLU A 148 2.28 3.10 11.85
N ASP A 149 2.06 4.18 11.11
CA ASP A 149 0.73 4.63 10.70
C ASP A 149 0.06 3.60 9.77
N TRP A 150 0.80 3.04 8.79
CA TRP A 150 0.31 1.95 7.94
C TRP A 150 -0.05 0.69 8.74
N LYS A 151 0.76 0.31 9.74
CA LYS A 151 0.45 -0.82 10.63
C LYS A 151 -0.85 -0.56 11.40
N ARG A 152 -1.02 0.65 11.95
CA ARG A 152 -2.22 1.05 12.72
C ARG A 152 -3.47 1.00 11.85
N GLU A 153 -3.43 1.60 10.67
CA GLU A 153 -4.54 1.61 9.71
C GLU A 153 -4.89 0.18 9.25
N ARG A 154 -3.88 -0.65 8.96
CA ARG A 154 -4.11 -2.06 8.56
C ARG A 154 -4.76 -2.90 9.66
N MET A 155 -4.39 -2.68 10.93
CA MET A 155 -5.04 -3.35 12.06
C MET A 155 -6.49 -2.88 12.24
N LEU A 156 -6.75 -1.57 12.15
CA LEU A 156 -8.11 -1.01 12.22
C LEU A 156 -9.00 -1.53 11.09
N ARG A 157 -8.48 -1.60 9.86
CA ARG A 157 -9.21 -2.14 8.72
C ARG A 157 -9.54 -3.62 8.89
N LEU A 158 -8.60 -4.44 9.35
CA LEU A 158 -8.83 -5.86 9.60
C LEU A 158 -9.89 -6.08 10.71
N ALA A 159 -9.85 -5.30 11.79
CA ALA A 159 -10.87 -5.35 12.83
C ALA A 159 -12.26 -4.93 12.32
N ALA A 160 -12.34 -3.91 11.47
CA ALA A 160 -13.58 -3.50 10.82
C ALA A 160 -14.13 -4.56 9.85
N GLU A 161 -13.26 -5.19 9.05
CA GLU A 161 -13.60 -6.32 8.16
C GLU A 161 -14.18 -7.51 8.96
N GLN A 162 -13.55 -7.87 10.08
CA GLN A 162 -14.04 -8.92 11.00
C GLN A 162 -15.41 -8.57 11.63
N HIS A 163 -15.56 -7.34 12.13
CA HIS A 163 -16.82 -6.88 12.74
C HIS A 163 -17.98 -6.84 11.72
N VAL A 164 -17.69 -6.44 10.47
CA VAL A 164 -18.67 -6.50 9.37
C VAL A 164 -19.11 -7.93 9.09
N GLU A 165 -18.21 -8.92 9.12
CA GLU A 165 -18.58 -10.33 8.93
C GLU A 165 -19.42 -10.88 10.09
N GLN A 166 -19.09 -10.54 11.34
CA GLN A 166 -19.91 -10.87 12.51
C GLN A 166 -21.33 -10.30 12.39
N LEU A 167 -21.47 -9.03 11.97
CA LEU A 167 -22.77 -8.41 11.75
C LEU A 167 -23.60 -9.08 10.65
N LYS A 168 -22.97 -9.56 9.55
CA LYS A 168 -23.68 -10.33 8.51
C LYS A 168 -24.27 -11.63 9.07
N LEU A 169 -23.50 -12.36 9.87
CA LEU A 169 -23.96 -13.61 10.49
C LEU A 169 -25.16 -13.36 11.43
N VAL A 170 -25.07 -12.32 12.27
CA VAL A 170 -26.15 -11.92 13.18
C VAL A 170 -27.41 -11.48 12.39
N ASN A 171 -27.27 -10.66 11.36
CA ASN A 171 -28.40 -10.23 10.52
C ASN A 171 -29.10 -11.42 9.84
N LYS A 172 -28.33 -12.36 9.29
CA LYS A 172 -28.85 -13.59 8.68
C LYS A 172 -29.61 -14.48 9.67
N GLU A 173 -29.23 -14.48 10.95
CA GLU A 173 -30.03 -15.13 11.98
C GLU A 173 -31.35 -14.41 12.28
N TYR A 174 -31.36 -13.07 12.29
CA TYR A 174 -32.57 -12.28 12.47
C TYR A 174 -33.54 -12.45 11.30
N GLU A 175 -33.06 -12.42 10.06
CA GLU A 175 -33.85 -12.72 8.85
C GLU A 175 -34.52 -14.10 8.96
N ARG A 176 -33.79 -15.13 9.41
CA ARG A 176 -34.35 -16.47 9.64
C ARG A 176 -35.40 -16.50 10.75
N LYS A 177 -35.23 -15.71 11.82
CA LYS A 177 -36.21 -15.61 12.93
C LYS A 177 -37.51 -14.97 12.44
N ILE A 178 -37.43 -13.88 11.67
CA ILE A 178 -38.58 -13.19 11.06
C ILE A 178 -39.34 -14.14 10.12
N ALA A 179 -38.65 -14.80 9.19
CA ALA A 179 -39.28 -15.73 8.25
C ALA A 179 -40.05 -16.86 8.95
N GLN A 180 -39.50 -17.43 10.05
CA GLN A 180 -40.22 -18.44 10.84
C GLN A 180 -41.44 -17.88 11.60
N GLU A 181 -41.46 -16.58 11.91
CA GLU A 181 -42.61 -15.95 12.57
C GLU A 181 -43.73 -15.65 11.56
N ASP A 182 -43.36 -15.20 10.35
CA ASP A 182 -44.29 -15.06 9.22
C ASP A 182 -44.95 -16.40 8.85
N GLU A 183 -44.17 -17.48 8.70
CA GLU A 183 -44.68 -18.84 8.45
C GLU A 183 -45.70 -19.28 9.53
N ARG A 184 -45.38 -19.05 10.81
CA ARG A 184 -46.28 -19.37 11.94
C ARG A 184 -47.55 -18.53 11.95
N ASN A 185 -47.54 -17.33 11.37
CA ASN A 185 -48.71 -16.46 11.29
C ASN A 185 -49.58 -16.79 10.06
N VAL A 186 -48.98 -17.07 8.91
CA VAL A 186 -49.70 -17.58 7.72
C VAL A 186 -50.45 -18.88 8.04
N GLY A 187 -49.81 -19.80 8.78
CA GLY A 187 -50.44 -21.07 9.21
C GLY A 187 -51.71 -20.90 10.06
N LYS A 188 -51.85 -19.79 10.81
CA LYS A 188 -53.05 -19.50 11.61
C LYS A 188 -54.23 -19.03 10.75
N HIS A 189 -53.97 -18.33 9.65
CA HIS A 189 -55.01 -17.77 8.78
C HIS A 189 -55.66 -18.78 7.84
N GLN A 190 -55.02 -19.91 7.54
CA GLN A 190 -55.61 -20.96 6.70
C GLN A 190 -56.74 -21.76 7.40
N GLY A 191 -56.88 -21.64 8.72
CA GLY A 191 -57.92 -22.33 9.49
C GLY A 191 -59.36 -21.80 9.30
N GLN A 192 -59.56 -20.73 8.52
CA GLN A 192 -60.86 -20.05 8.37
C GLN A 192 -61.20 -19.71 6.90
N SER A 193 -61.03 -20.65 5.96
CA SER A 193 -61.56 -20.51 4.59
C SER A 193 -61.87 -21.87 3.96
N ALA A 194 -63.09 -22.36 4.13
CA ALA A 194 -63.56 -23.63 3.57
C ALA A 194 -64.69 -23.41 2.53
N SER A 195 -64.32 -23.12 1.27
CA SER A 195 -65.28 -23.14 0.16
C SER A 195 -64.65 -23.46 -1.20
N SER A 196 -64.82 -24.72 -1.61
CA SER A 196 -65.18 -25.14 -2.97
C SER A 196 -64.51 -24.47 -4.19
N SER A 197 -63.49 -25.13 -4.74
CA SER A 197 -63.49 -25.48 -6.18
C SER A 197 -62.65 -26.73 -6.44
N LYS A 198 -63.09 -27.59 -7.36
CA LYS A 198 -62.40 -28.84 -7.72
C LYS A 198 -61.60 -28.62 -9.01
N GLY A 199 -60.33 -28.98 -9.00
CA GLY A 199 -59.45 -29.07 -10.17
C GLY A 199 -58.46 -30.20 -9.96
N ASN A 200 -58.29 -31.07 -10.95
CA ASN A 200 -57.57 -32.33 -10.75
C ASN A 200 -56.04 -32.16 -10.67
N LEU A 201 -55.44 -33.12 -9.99
CA LEU A 201 -54.08 -33.65 -10.21
C LEU A 201 -53.89 -33.98 -11.72
N TYR A 202 -52.72 -34.23 -12.29
CA TYR A 202 -51.43 -34.74 -11.79
C TYR A 202 -50.38 -34.54 -12.90
N GLU A 203 -49.25 -33.87 -12.65
CA GLU A 203 -48.04 -34.06 -13.47
C GLU A 203 -46.75 -33.74 -12.69
N ASN A 204 -46.36 -34.67 -11.80
CA ASN A 204 -45.07 -34.62 -11.10
C ASN A 204 -43.92 -35.08 -12.02
N SER A 205 -43.64 -34.30 -13.07
CA SER A 205 -42.30 -34.35 -13.69
C SER A 205 -41.30 -33.61 -12.78
N PRO A 206 -40.18 -34.22 -12.37
CA PRO A 206 -39.13 -33.50 -11.66
C PRO A 206 -38.55 -32.46 -12.62
N LYS A 207 -38.87 -31.18 -12.37
CA LYS A 207 -38.31 -30.06 -13.13
C LYS A 207 -36.79 -30.06 -12.94
N LYS A 208 -36.07 -30.67 -13.90
CA LYS A 208 -34.61 -30.52 -14.00
C LYS A 208 -34.30 -29.04 -13.83
N ALA A 209 -33.49 -28.71 -12.82
CA ALA A 209 -33.09 -27.32 -12.59
C ALA A 209 -32.51 -26.80 -13.90
N LYS A 210 -33.19 -25.82 -14.50
CA LYS A 210 -32.79 -25.27 -15.80
C LYS A 210 -31.46 -24.58 -15.56
N LEU A 211 -30.35 -25.22 -16.00
CA LEU A 211 -29.03 -24.61 -15.90
C LEU A 211 -29.14 -23.21 -16.49
N MET A 212 -28.80 -22.20 -15.68
CA MET A 212 -28.82 -20.83 -16.13
C MET A 212 -27.86 -20.71 -17.32
N PRO A 213 -28.20 -19.95 -18.39
CA PRO A 213 -27.34 -19.85 -19.56
C PRO A 213 -25.99 -19.24 -19.15
N SER A 214 -24.97 -20.09 -19.03
CA SER A 214 -23.61 -19.68 -18.69
C SER A 214 -23.03 -18.94 -19.89
N GLY A 215 -23.04 -17.61 -19.83
CA GLY A 215 -22.60 -16.77 -20.94
C GLY A 215 -22.85 -15.29 -20.70
N TYR A 216 -22.06 -14.45 -21.37
CA TYR A 216 -22.23 -13.01 -21.36
C TYR A 216 -23.47 -12.61 -22.16
N HIS A 217 -24.37 -11.86 -21.53
CA HIS A 217 -25.56 -11.30 -22.17
C HIS A 217 -25.37 -9.79 -22.34
N TYR A 218 -25.70 -9.28 -23.53
CA TYR A 218 -25.65 -7.84 -23.80
C TYR A 218 -26.63 -7.07 -22.89
N LYS A 219 -26.11 -6.10 -22.12
CA LYS A 219 -26.90 -5.28 -21.19
C LYS A 219 -27.11 -3.84 -21.68
N THR A 220 -26.07 -3.20 -22.21
CA THR A 220 -26.11 -1.78 -22.65
C THR A 220 -24.87 -1.42 -23.49
N THR A 221 -24.93 -0.29 -24.19
CA THR A 221 -23.81 0.35 -24.90
C THR A 221 -23.60 1.75 -24.33
N VAL A 222 -22.34 2.17 -24.18
CA VAL A 222 -21.97 3.47 -23.58
C VAL A 222 -21.09 4.26 -24.55
N GLN A 223 -21.54 5.42 -25.01
CA GLN A 223 -20.82 6.21 -26.02
C GLN A 223 -19.72 7.05 -25.38
N ILE A 224 -18.48 6.56 -25.43
CA ILE A 224 -17.33 7.19 -24.74
C ILE A 224 -16.74 8.41 -25.46
N SER A 225 -16.74 8.39 -26.80
CA SER A 225 -16.20 9.47 -27.61
C SER A 225 -16.91 9.51 -28.96
N GLN A 226 -17.57 10.62 -29.28
CA GLN A 226 -18.17 10.86 -30.59
C GLN A 226 -17.13 10.94 -31.72
N GLN A 227 -15.89 11.31 -31.39
CA GLN A 227 -14.76 11.43 -32.33
C GLN A 227 -13.86 10.18 -32.32
N GLY A 228 -14.34 9.06 -31.76
CA GLY A 228 -13.57 7.83 -31.63
C GLY A 228 -12.27 8.03 -30.81
N ASN A 229 -11.19 7.41 -31.28
CA ASN A 229 -9.84 7.48 -30.69
C ASN A 229 -9.76 7.02 -29.21
N CYS A 230 -10.68 6.17 -28.79
CA CYS A 230 -10.48 5.32 -27.62
C CYS A 230 -9.55 4.16 -27.98
N ARG A 231 -8.71 3.67 -27.04
CA ARG A 231 -7.64 2.71 -27.35
C ARG A 231 -7.49 1.55 -26.36
N VAL A 232 -7.41 1.84 -25.06
CA VAL A 232 -7.20 0.84 -23.99
C VAL A 232 -8.19 1.04 -22.85
N MET A 233 -8.40 -0.04 -22.09
CA MET A 233 -9.29 -0.08 -20.93
C MET A 233 -8.61 -0.81 -19.77
N ALA A 234 -8.94 -0.40 -18.54
CA ALA A 234 -8.53 -1.07 -17.31
C ALA A 234 -9.71 -1.05 -16.33
N PHE A 235 -9.84 -2.05 -15.45
CA PHE A 235 -10.93 -2.10 -14.47
C PHE A 235 -10.38 -1.99 -13.05
N ASP A 236 -10.89 -1.03 -12.30
CA ASP A 236 -10.67 -0.86 -10.87
C ASP A 236 -11.66 -1.76 -10.12
N VAL A 237 -11.15 -2.83 -9.51
CA VAL A 237 -11.95 -3.79 -8.73
C VAL A 237 -12.40 -3.16 -7.40
N CYS A 238 -11.56 -2.33 -6.77
CA CYS A 238 -11.81 -1.74 -5.46
C CYS A 238 -12.91 -0.67 -5.52
N SER A 239 -12.88 0.19 -6.55
CA SER A 239 -13.86 1.26 -6.76
C SER A 239 -14.98 0.89 -7.75
N ALA A 240 -14.98 -0.34 -8.28
CA ALA A 240 -15.88 -0.83 -9.33
C ALA A 240 -15.99 0.12 -10.56
N ASN A 241 -14.87 0.69 -10.99
CA ASN A 241 -14.80 1.67 -12.08
C ASN A 241 -14.12 1.07 -13.33
N LEU A 242 -14.79 1.16 -14.48
CA LEU A 242 -14.16 0.94 -15.78
C LEU A 242 -13.45 2.22 -16.22
N LEU A 243 -12.15 2.13 -16.47
CA LEU A 243 -11.35 3.17 -17.10
C LEU A 243 -11.26 2.94 -18.60
N VAL A 244 -11.43 4.00 -19.39
CA VAL A 244 -11.24 3.97 -20.85
C VAL A 244 -10.38 5.15 -21.28
N SER A 245 -9.28 4.91 -22.01
CA SER A 245 -8.47 6.00 -22.57
C SER A 245 -9.24 6.74 -23.67
N LYS A 246 -9.23 8.07 -23.70
CA LYS A 246 -9.81 8.89 -24.79
C LYS A 246 -9.10 10.24 -24.96
N PRO A 247 -9.21 10.93 -26.11
CA PRO A 247 -8.75 12.30 -26.25
C PRO A 247 -9.55 13.28 -25.36
N SER A 248 -8.91 14.40 -25.04
CA SER A 248 -9.58 15.59 -24.50
C SER A 248 -10.52 16.19 -25.54
N GLN A 249 -11.75 16.49 -25.15
CA GLN A 249 -12.71 17.22 -25.98
C GLN A 249 -12.56 18.75 -25.85
N ASN A 250 -11.78 19.22 -24.87
CA ASN A 250 -11.59 20.65 -24.63
C ASN A 250 -10.46 21.20 -25.52
N ARG A 251 -10.81 22.09 -26.46
CA ARG A 251 -9.86 22.72 -27.38
C ARG A 251 -8.80 23.59 -26.70
N LEU A 252 -9.08 24.13 -25.51
CA LEU A 252 -8.12 24.91 -24.73
C LEU A 252 -7.07 24.03 -24.04
N PHE A 253 -7.42 22.78 -23.75
CA PHE A 253 -6.56 21.81 -23.06
C PHE A 253 -6.47 20.50 -23.86
N PRO A 254 -5.82 20.53 -25.04
CA PRO A 254 -5.61 19.36 -25.87
C PRO A 254 -4.71 18.33 -25.18
N GLY A 255 -4.81 17.08 -25.62
CA GLY A 255 -4.08 15.93 -25.08
C GLY A 255 -5.00 14.74 -24.85
N PHE A 256 -4.55 13.78 -24.06
CA PHE A 256 -5.18 12.48 -23.86
C PHE A 256 -5.30 12.15 -22.38
N GLY A 257 -6.28 11.32 -22.04
CA GLY A 257 -6.60 11.01 -20.67
C GLY A 257 -7.45 9.75 -20.55
N ILE A 258 -7.94 9.52 -19.35
CA ILE A 258 -8.87 8.44 -19.03
C ILE A 258 -10.24 9.02 -18.72
N VAL A 259 -11.28 8.22 -18.95
CA VAL A 259 -12.60 8.44 -18.37
C VAL A 259 -12.89 7.36 -17.32
N LYS A 260 -13.37 7.77 -16.15
CA LYS A 260 -13.85 6.89 -15.07
C LYS A 260 -15.35 6.66 -15.28
N ILE A 261 -15.77 5.40 -15.38
CA ILE A 261 -17.17 5.00 -15.55
C ILE A 261 -17.52 4.05 -14.42
N SER A 262 -18.44 4.41 -13.53
CA SER A 262 -18.85 3.51 -12.46
C SER A 262 -19.72 2.38 -13.02
N SER A 263 -19.48 1.16 -12.54
CA SER A 263 -20.35 0.00 -12.79
C SER A 263 -21.75 0.17 -12.15
N LEU A 264 -21.87 1.07 -11.16
CA LEU A 264 -23.12 1.38 -10.46
C LEU A 264 -23.90 2.52 -11.15
N ASP A 265 -23.22 3.60 -11.57
CA ASP A 265 -23.83 4.69 -12.34
C ASP A 265 -22.96 5.12 -13.53
N VAL A 266 -23.47 4.80 -14.72
CA VAL A 266 -22.83 5.06 -16.01
C VAL A 266 -23.09 6.48 -16.52
N ARG A 267 -24.04 7.22 -15.92
CA ARG A 267 -24.56 8.50 -16.46
C ARG A 267 -23.58 9.67 -16.34
N ASN A 268 -22.68 9.66 -15.35
CA ASN A 268 -21.79 10.77 -15.02
C ASN A 268 -20.30 10.40 -15.17
N PRO A 269 -19.81 10.14 -16.41
CA PRO A 269 -18.43 9.72 -16.64
C PRO A 269 -17.41 10.87 -16.46
N PHE A 270 -16.52 10.76 -15.47
CA PHE A 270 -15.52 11.79 -15.16
C PHE A 270 -14.25 11.64 -16.02
N PHE A 271 -13.70 12.73 -16.56
CA PHE A 271 -12.50 12.70 -17.42
C PHE A 271 -11.28 13.34 -16.76
N LEU A 272 -10.17 12.59 -16.71
CA LEU A 272 -8.88 13.02 -16.18
C LEU A 272 -7.84 13.07 -17.31
N LYS A 273 -7.28 14.24 -17.60
CA LYS A 273 -6.16 14.39 -18.55
C LYS A 273 -4.86 13.89 -17.91
N LEU A 274 -4.13 13.02 -18.60
CA LEU A 274 -2.84 12.48 -18.13
C LEU A 274 -1.68 12.85 -19.06
N HIS A 275 -1.89 12.76 -20.37
CA HIS A 275 -0.83 12.76 -21.39
C HIS A 275 -1.07 13.79 -22.49
N ASN A 276 -0.04 14.04 -23.30
CA ASN A 276 -0.08 14.93 -24.45
C ASN A 276 -0.20 14.18 -25.80
N LYS A 277 -0.07 12.85 -25.81
CA LYS A 277 -0.33 11.97 -26.98
C LYS A 277 -1.05 10.68 -26.55
N ASP A 278 -1.46 9.86 -27.53
CA ASP A 278 -2.14 8.58 -27.35
C ASP A 278 -1.59 7.77 -26.15
N ILE A 279 -2.50 7.36 -25.27
CA ILE A 279 -2.23 6.33 -24.27
C ILE A 279 -2.19 4.97 -24.98
N ARG A 280 -1.18 4.16 -24.67
CA ARG A 280 -0.92 2.85 -25.28
C ARG A 280 -1.14 1.67 -24.33
N ASP A 281 -1.01 1.86 -23.02
CA ASP A 281 -1.42 0.88 -22.01
C ASP A 281 -1.86 1.56 -20.70
N LEU A 282 -2.65 0.84 -19.91
CA LEU A 282 -3.19 1.21 -18.60
C LEU A 282 -3.18 -0.03 -17.68
N LYS A 283 -2.48 0.02 -16.54
CA LYS A 283 -2.40 -1.08 -15.58
C LYS A 283 -2.54 -0.58 -14.14
N PHE A 284 -3.36 -1.24 -13.35
CA PHE A 284 -3.42 -1.03 -11.91
C PHE A 284 -2.29 -1.77 -11.19
N ASN A 285 -1.80 -1.23 -10.08
CA ASN A 285 -0.98 -2.03 -9.16
C ASN A 285 -1.83 -3.13 -8.50
N GLN A 286 -1.28 -4.33 -8.38
CA GLN A 286 -1.99 -5.49 -7.82
C GLN A 286 -2.05 -5.45 -6.27
N SER A 287 -1.22 -4.63 -5.61
CA SER A 287 -1.20 -4.50 -4.14
C SER A 287 -2.46 -3.88 -3.53
N GLY A 288 -3.34 -3.27 -4.34
CA GLY A 288 -4.59 -2.63 -3.89
C GLY A 288 -4.51 -1.12 -3.64
N ASP A 289 -3.39 -0.47 -3.97
CA ASP A 289 -3.10 0.93 -3.62
C ASP A 289 -3.89 1.99 -4.44
N ASN A 290 -4.82 1.57 -5.31
CA ASN A 290 -5.50 2.41 -6.32
C ASN A 290 -4.56 3.21 -7.25
N LEU A 291 -3.29 2.80 -7.37
CA LEU A 291 -2.32 3.38 -8.29
C LEU A 291 -2.48 2.81 -9.71
N LEU A 292 -2.61 3.71 -10.69
CA LEU A 292 -2.70 3.40 -12.11
C LEU A 292 -1.42 3.83 -12.81
N LEU A 293 -0.68 2.86 -13.37
CA LEU A 293 0.36 3.10 -14.37
C LEU A 293 -0.26 3.34 -15.74
N SER A 294 0.24 4.36 -16.44
CA SER A 294 -0.20 4.74 -17.78
C SER A 294 1.00 5.04 -18.68
N ALA A 295 0.95 4.57 -19.92
CA ALA A 295 2.05 4.68 -20.89
C ALA A 295 1.59 5.40 -22.17
N SER A 296 2.39 6.32 -22.71
CA SER A 296 2.01 7.16 -23.87
C SER A 296 3.09 7.35 -24.91
N LEU A 297 2.67 7.63 -26.15
CA LEU A 297 3.52 8.11 -27.24
C LEU A 297 4.19 9.47 -26.97
N ASP A 298 3.83 10.19 -25.91
CA ASP A 298 4.54 11.39 -25.48
C ASP A 298 5.88 11.10 -24.79
N LYS A 299 6.26 9.81 -24.70
CA LYS A 299 7.48 9.28 -24.07
C LYS A 299 7.50 9.37 -22.55
N THR A 300 6.34 9.50 -21.90
CA THR A 300 6.23 9.44 -20.42
C THR A 300 5.50 8.18 -19.95
N LEU A 301 5.90 7.71 -18.77
CA LEU A 301 5.19 6.72 -17.95
C LEU A 301 4.67 7.46 -16.72
N LYS A 302 3.36 7.41 -16.47
CA LYS A 302 2.75 8.16 -15.37
C LYS A 302 2.04 7.26 -14.38
N ILE A 303 2.37 7.43 -13.11
CA ILE A 303 1.64 6.80 -12.00
C ILE A 303 0.63 7.83 -11.50
N THR A 304 -0.64 7.42 -11.45
CA THR A 304 -1.77 8.29 -11.08
C THR A 304 -2.56 7.62 -9.97
N SER A 305 -2.85 8.34 -8.88
CA SER A 305 -3.73 7.82 -7.83
C SER A 305 -5.19 7.99 -8.25
N MET A 306 -5.95 6.90 -8.35
CA MET A 306 -7.38 6.94 -8.66
C MET A 306 -8.24 7.35 -7.46
N SER A 307 -7.66 7.35 -6.24
CA SER A 307 -8.32 7.85 -5.03
C SER A 307 -8.31 9.38 -4.92
N THR A 308 -7.29 10.05 -5.49
CA THR A 308 -7.16 11.52 -5.48
C THR A 308 -7.26 12.17 -6.86
N ASP A 309 -7.37 11.37 -7.92
CA ASP A 309 -7.37 11.79 -9.34
C ASP A 309 -6.19 12.70 -9.72
N ASN A 310 -5.03 12.48 -9.10
CA ASN A 310 -3.80 13.22 -9.34
C ASN A 310 -2.66 12.32 -9.81
N VAL A 311 -1.83 12.85 -10.72
CA VAL A 311 -0.58 12.22 -11.14
C VAL A 311 0.44 12.38 -10.02
N VAL A 312 0.94 11.25 -9.50
CA VAL A 312 1.91 11.21 -8.38
C VAL A 312 3.35 11.02 -8.84
N GLN A 313 3.57 10.48 -10.05
CA GLN A 313 4.89 10.36 -10.67
C GLN A 313 4.78 10.46 -12.20
N THR A 314 5.82 11.02 -12.84
CA THR A 314 5.99 11.16 -14.30
C THR A 314 7.37 10.74 -14.78
#